data_AF-A0A6B0SSD9-F1
#
_entry.id   AF-A0A6B0SSD9-F1
#
_cell.length_a   1.000
_cell.length_b   1.000
_cell.length_c   1.000
_cell.angle_alpha   90.00
_cell.angle_beta   90.00
_cell.angle_gamma   90.00
#
_symmetry.space_group_name_H-M   'P 1'
#
loop_
_entity.id
_entity.type
_entity.pdbx_description
1 polymer ?
#
loop_
_entity_poly.entity_id
_entity_poly.type
_entity_poly.pdbx_seq_one_letter_code
_entity_poly.pdbx_strand_id
1 'polypeptide(L)'
;MRSSQIHRDSRYDAVGLDTEGKIVVTLEAERANNDRYRAVPEDYDALAAPEPEAAIWVVKTGAVGHEVLTALNRLADGEPRVAKTYDENPPPSQWLIDEPGFTELRTAGTLLRDLDLRHADG
;
A
#
# COMPACT_ATOMS: atom_id res chain seq x y z
N MET A 1 -5.13 -16.57 -23.70
CA MET A 1 -6.17 -15.65 -23.17
C MET A 1 -6.79 -16.30 -21.95
N ARG A 2 -6.38 -15.89 -20.74
CA ARG A 2 -7.09 -16.26 -19.50
C ARG A 2 -7.95 -15.08 -19.10
N SER A 3 -9.23 -15.37 -18.88
CA SER A 3 -10.28 -14.41 -18.58
C SER A 3 -9.92 -13.53 -17.40
N SER A 4 -10.12 -12.23 -17.59
CA SER A 4 -10.31 -11.21 -16.57
C SER A 4 -11.50 -11.60 -15.69
N GLN A 5 -11.21 -12.35 -14.63
CA GLN A 5 -12.16 -12.56 -13.55
C GLN A 5 -12.31 -11.23 -12.82
N ILE A 6 -13.48 -10.63 -13.00
CA ILE A 6 -13.84 -9.34 -12.44
C ILE A 6 -13.68 -9.38 -10.91
N HIS A 7 -12.73 -8.63 -10.35
CA HIS A 7 -12.76 -8.19 -8.95
C HIS A 7 -13.94 -7.22 -8.80
N ARG A 8 -15.17 -7.76 -8.76
CA ARG A 8 -16.36 -6.95 -8.50
C ARG A 8 -16.29 -6.50 -7.04
N ASP A 9 -16.12 -5.18 -6.87
CA ASP A 9 -16.30 -4.37 -5.66
C ASP A 9 -15.07 -3.96 -4.83
N SER A 10 -13.83 -4.10 -5.33
CA SER A 10 -12.72 -3.36 -4.69
C SER A 10 -12.64 -1.93 -5.25
N ARG A 11 -12.72 -0.94 -4.36
CA ARG A 11 -12.67 0.49 -4.67
C ARG A 11 -11.37 1.03 -4.11
N TYR A 12 -10.47 1.50 -4.98
CA TYR A 12 -9.27 2.23 -4.55
C TYR A 12 -9.65 3.48 -3.75
N ASP A 13 -8.90 3.75 -2.69
CA ASP A 13 -9.01 5.01 -1.98
C ASP A 13 -8.50 6.20 -2.82
N ALA A 14 -7.43 5.98 -3.58
CA ALA A 14 -7.00 6.91 -4.63
C ALA A 14 -6.24 6.21 -5.75
N VAL A 15 -6.22 6.84 -6.93
CA VAL A 15 -5.39 6.45 -8.06
C VAL A 15 -4.74 7.67 -8.71
N GLY A 16 -3.52 7.50 -9.21
CA GLY A 16 -2.86 8.43 -10.11
C GLY A 16 -3.03 7.94 -11.55
N LEU A 17 -3.46 8.84 -12.43
CA LEU A 17 -3.63 8.56 -13.85
C LEU A 17 -2.56 9.28 -14.67
N ASP A 18 -2.09 8.64 -15.74
CA ASP A 18 -1.29 9.31 -16.75
C ASP A 18 -2.16 10.14 -17.72
N THR A 19 -1.53 10.72 -18.75
CA THR A 19 -2.22 11.55 -19.75
C THR A 19 -3.20 10.77 -20.63
N GLU A 20 -3.11 9.45 -20.66
CA GLU A 20 -4.00 8.56 -21.41
C GLU A 20 -5.13 7.99 -20.54
N GLY A 21 -5.13 8.31 -19.24
CA GLY A 21 -6.09 7.82 -18.28
C GLY A 21 -5.79 6.41 -17.76
N LYS A 22 -4.58 5.88 -17.99
CA LYS A 22 -4.13 4.62 -17.39
C LYS A 22 -3.77 4.84 -15.93
N ILE A 23 -4.14 3.89 -15.07
CA ILE A 23 -3.70 3.86 -13.68
C ILE A 23 -2.19 3.56 -13.66
N VAL A 24 -1.40 4.54 -13.18
CA VAL A 24 0.05 4.42 -12.99
C VAL A 24 0.44 4.45 -11.51
N VAL A 25 -0.46 4.93 -10.64
CA VAL A 25 -0.30 4.84 -9.18
C VAL A 25 -1.60 4.29 -8.57
N THR A 26 -1.49 3.32 -7.68
CA THR A 26 -2.58 2.89 -6.80
C THR A 26 -2.26 3.28 -5.36
N LEU A 27 -3.30 3.57 -4.56
CA LEU A 27 -3.12 3.95 -3.17
C LEU A 27 -4.24 3.42 -2.28
N GLU A 28 -3.85 2.89 -1.12
CA GLU A 28 -4.75 2.49 -0.05
C GLU A 28 -4.44 3.26 1.25
N ALA A 29 -5.48 3.79 1.90
CA ALA A 29 -5.34 4.51 3.18
C ALA A 29 -5.75 3.60 4.36
N GLU A 30 -4.81 2.75 4.78
CA GLU A 30 -5.10 1.68 5.71
C GLU A 30 -5.33 2.14 7.16
N ARG A 31 -6.37 1.56 7.78
CA ARG A 31 -6.78 1.83 9.16
C ARG A 31 -6.69 0.57 9.99
N ALA A 32 -6.10 0.68 11.19
CA ALA A 32 -6.09 -0.40 12.17
C ALA A 32 -7.50 -0.98 12.38
N ASN A 33 -7.69 -2.22 11.97
CA ASN A 33 -8.95 -2.95 12.08
C ASN A 33 -8.68 -4.42 12.49
N ASN A 34 -9.71 -5.09 13.00
CA ASN A 34 -9.58 -6.46 13.51
C ASN A 34 -9.56 -7.53 12.40
N ASP A 35 -9.90 -7.19 11.14
CA ASP A 35 -9.97 -8.12 10.00
C ASP A 35 -8.77 -8.00 9.04
N ARG A 36 -7.72 -7.28 9.46
CA ARG A 36 -6.55 -6.93 8.66
C ARG A 36 -5.84 -8.13 8.01
N TYR A 37 -5.80 -9.29 8.67
CA TYR A 37 -5.11 -10.47 8.14
C TYR A 37 -5.79 -11.08 6.91
N ARG A 38 -7.04 -10.70 6.66
CA ARG A 38 -7.75 -11.02 5.44
C ARG A 38 -7.82 -9.83 4.49
N ALA A 39 -8.18 -8.65 5.00
CA ALA A 39 -8.37 -7.46 4.18
C ALA A 39 -7.07 -6.98 3.52
N VAL A 40 -5.97 -6.89 4.27
CA VAL A 40 -4.70 -6.37 3.74
C VAL A 40 -4.16 -7.19 2.55
N PRO A 41 -4.19 -8.54 2.58
CA PRO A 41 -3.87 -9.34 1.40
C PRO A 41 -4.79 -9.12 0.20
N GLU A 42 -6.10 -8.96 0.41
CA GLU A 42 -7.07 -8.68 -0.66
C GLU A 42 -6.83 -7.29 -1.27
N ASP A 43 -6.54 -6.29 -0.44
CA ASP A 43 -6.21 -4.92 -0.88
C ASP A 43 -4.88 -4.89 -1.64
N TYR A 44 -3.87 -5.63 -1.17
CA TYR A 44 -2.61 -5.79 -1.89
C TYR A 44 -2.83 -6.32 -3.32
N ASP A 45 -3.64 -7.38 -3.46
CA ASP A 45 -3.93 -7.97 -4.77
C ASP A 45 -4.69 -6.97 -5.67
N ALA A 46 -5.59 -6.18 -5.08
CA ALA A 46 -6.30 -5.12 -5.80
C ALA A 46 -5.34 -4.02 -6.27
N LEU A 47 -4.42 -3.54 -5.41
CA LEU A 47 -3.43 -2.52 -5.75
C LEU A 47 -2.46 -2.99 -6.85
N ALA A 48 -2.13 -4.29 -6.88
CA ALA A 48 -1.24 -4.89 -7.88
C ALA A 48 -1.92 -5.13 -9.24
N ALA A 49 -3.24 -5.34 -9.25
CA ALA A 49 -4.00 -5.75 -10.44
C ALA A 49 -3.83 -4.87 -11.70
N PRO A 50 -3.71 -3.52 -11.62
CA PRO A 50 -3.51 -2.69 -12.81
C PRO A 50 -2.04 -2.60 -13.27
N GLU A 51 -1.12 -3.34 -12.62
CA GLU A 51 0.33 -3.28 -12.87
C GLU A 51 0.87 -1.83 -12.78
N PRO A 52 0.67 -1.14 -11.64
CA PRO A 52 1.04 0.26 -11.50
C PRO A 52 2.57 0.42 -11.38
N GLU A 53 3.05 1.64 -11.65
CA GLU A 53 4.44 2.03 -11.38
C GLU A 53 4.70 2.22 -9.88
N ALA A 54 3.66 2.58 -9.12
CA ALA A 54 3.71 2.66 -7.66
C ALA A 54 2.40 2.19 -7.01
N ALA A 55 2.53 1.41 -5.94
CA ALA A 55 1.44 0.97 -5.08
C ALA A 55 1.72 1.44 -3.64
N ILE A 56 1.02 2.50 -3.22
CA ILE A 56 1.34 3.26 -2.00
C ILE A 56 0.35 2.93 -0.89
N TRP A 57 0.88 2.67 0.30
CA TRP A 57 0.11 2.48 1.51
C TRP A 57 0.25 3.70 2.43
N VAL A 58 -0.87 4.26 2.88
CA VAL A 58 -0.89 5.38 3.82
C VAL A 58 -1.52 4.97 5.13
N VAL A 59 -0.74 4.99 6.20
CA VAL A 59 -1.20 4.60 7.55
C VAL A 59 -1.20 5.78 8.50
N LYS A 60 -1.94 5.67 9.61
CA LYS A 60 -1.93 6.71 10.66
C LYS A 60 -0.63 6.76 11.45
N THR A 61 -0.03 5.60 11.74
CA THR A 61 1.17 5.48 12.58
C THR A 61 2.09 4.39 12.05
N GLY A 62 3.38 4.46 12.39
CA GLY A 62 4.34 3.40 12.04
C GLY A 62 3.97 2.03 12.62
N ALA A 63 3.30 1.99 13.77
CA ALA A 63 2.79 0.74 14.33
C ALA A 63 1.81 0.05 13.37
N VAL A 64 0.85 0.78 12.81
CA VAL A 64 -0.08 0.24 11.79
C VAL A 64 0.68 -0.21 10.54
N GLY A 65 1.72 0.51 10.14
CA GLY A 65 2.60 0.09 9.04
C GLY A 65 3.25 -1.28 9.27
N HIS A 66 3.73 -1.53 10.50
CA HIS A 66 4.28 -2.83 10.88
C HIS A 66 3.22 -3.93 10.88
N GLU A 67 1.99 -3.61 11.28
CA GLU A 67 0.86 -4.54 11.24
C GLU A 67 0.51 -4.96 9.81
N VAL A 68 0.51 -4.02 8.86
CA VAL A 68 0.31 -4.28 7.42
C VAL A 68 1.41 -5.22 6.90
N LEU A 69 2.68 -4.90 7.18
CA LEU A 69 3.81 -5.75 6.81
C LEU A 69 3.66 -7.17 7.37
N THR A 70 3.29 -7.29 8.65
CA THR A 70 3.09 -8.58 9.31
C THR A 70 1.99 -9.38 8.62
N ALA A 71 0.87 -8.75 8.26
CA ALA A 71 -0.21 -9.40 7.54
C ALA A 71 0.22 -9.91 6.15
N LEU A 72 1.07 -9.16 5.46
CA LEU A 72 1.60 -9.55 4.15
C LEU A 72 2.75 -10.57 4.22
N ASN A 73 3.48 -10.61 5.34
CA ASN A 73 4.50 -11.62 5.61
C ASN A 73 3.91 -12.97 6.05
N ARG A 74 2.68 -12.99 6.61
CA ARG A 74 2.07 -14.19 7.20
C ARG A 74 0.65 -14.39 6.68
N LEU A 75 0.54 -15.19 5.63
CA LEU A 75 -0.76 -15.65 5.14
C LEU A 75 -1.10 -16.99 5.77
N ALA A 76 -2.37 -17.21 6.08
CA ALA A 76 -2.83 -18.44 6.71
C ALA A 76 -2.75 -19.68 5.77
N ASP A 77 -2.66 -19.46 4.45
CA ASP A 77 -2.86 -20.49 3.43
C ASP A 77 -2.02 -20.32 2.14
N GLY A 78 -0.99 -19.45 2.11
CA GLY A 78 -0.24 -19.19 0.87
C GLY A 78 1.15 -18.55 1.05
N GLU A 79 1.80 -18.30 -0.10
CA GLU A 79 3.11 -17.64 -0.20
C GLU A 79 3.03 -16.16 0.19
N PRO A 80 3.94 -15.66 1.04
CA PRO A 80 3.91 -14.26 1.50
C PRO A 80 3.96 -13.29 0.32
N ARG A 81 3.15 -12.22 0.39
CA ARG A 81 3.09 -11.16 -0.62
C ARG A 81 4.30 -10.23 -0.57
N VAL A 82 4.90 -10.12 0.62
CA VAL A 82 6.12 -9.36 0.85
C VAL A 82 7.07 -10.27 1.62
N ALA A 83 8.28 -10.49 1.11
CA ALA A 83 9.30 -11.28 1.82
C ALA A 83 10.08 -10.43 2.85
N LYS A 84 10.13 -9.12 2.66
CA LYS A 84 10.89 -8.18 3.49
C LYS A 84 10.27 -8.05 4.89
N THR A 85 11.13 -8.08 5.91
CA THR A 85 10.76 -7.82 7.30
C THR A 85 11.48 -6.58 7.82
N TYR A 86 10.89 -5.89 8.80
CA TYR A 86 11.47 -4.73 9.45
C TYR A 86 11.33 -4.87 10.97
N ASP A 87 12.36 -4.45 11.72
CA ASP A 87 12.29 -4.40 13.18
C ASP A 87 11.26 -3.37 13.65
N GLU A 88 10.57 -3.67 14.75
CA GLU A 88 9.46 -2.86 15.28
C GLU A 88 9.89 -1.50 15.85
N ASN A 89 11.19 -1.24 16.08
CA ASN A 89 11.61 -0.06 16.84
C ASN A 89 13.00 0.53 16.48
N PRO A 90 13.10 1.83 16.15
CA PRO A 90 12.03 2.68 15.62
C PRO A 90 11.81 2.38 14.13
N PRO A 91 10.55 2.25 13.69
CA PRO A 91 10.27 2.06 12.28
C PRO A 91 10.68 3.32 11.49
N PRO A 92 11.24 3.17 10.28
CA PRO A 92 11.56 4.30 9.43
C PRO A 92 10.28 5.08 9.06
N SER A 93 10.43 6.40 8.83
CA SER A 93 9.31 7.28 8.43
C SER A 93 8.75 6.98 7.04
N GLN A 94 9.49 6.20 6.25
CA GLN A 94 9.16 5.68 4.94
C GLN A 94 9.75 4.28 4.77
N TRP A 95 8.96 3.38 4.20
CA TRP A 95 9.42 2.07 3.76
C TRP A 95 9.36 2.00 2.25
N LEU A 96 10.46 1.55 1.63
CA LEU A 96 10.51 1.21 0.21
C LEU A 96 10.56 -0.30 0.08
N ILE A 97 9.60 -0.82 -0.66
CA ILE A 97 9.37 -2.25 -0.89
C ILE A 97 9.29 -2.42 -2.42
N ASP A 98 9.77 -3.54 -2.94
CA ASP A 98 9.81 -3.79 -4.38
C ASP A 98 8.87 -4.94 -4.70
N GLU A 99 7.57 -4.69 -4.48
CA GLU A 99 6.51 -5.68 -4.64
C GLU A 99 5.33 -5.06 -5.39
N PRO A 100 4.66 -5.79 -6.31
CA PRO A 100 3.64 -5.23 -7.21
C PRO A 100 2.50 -4.45 -6.54
N GLY A 101 2.03 -4.89 -5.37
CA GLY A 101 0.97 -4.25 -4.60
C GLY A 101 1.48 -3.38 -3.45
N PHE A 102 2.80 -3.20 -3.35
CA PHE A 102 3.41 -2.50 -2.24
C PHE A 102 4.80 -1.98 -2.60
N THR A 103 4.85 -0.74 -3.09
CA THR A 103 6.11 -0.05 -3.40
C THR A 103 6.56 0.89 -2.29
N GLU A 104 5.61 1.48 -1.56
CA GLU A 104 5.89 2.50 -0.55
C GLU A 104 4.90 2.45 0.61
N LEU A 105 5.38 2.60 1.85
CA LEU A 105 4.52 2.88 3.02
C LEU A 105 4.87 4.23 3.63
N ARG A 106 3.83 5.04 3.88
CA ARG A 106 3.95 6.37 4.47
C ARG A 106 3.00 6.55 5.63
N THR A 107 3.40 7.34 6.62
CA THR A 107 2.44 7.85 7.59
C THR A 107 1.77 9.11 7.04
N ALA A 108 0.49 9.31 7.34
CA ALA A 108 -0.24 10.52 6.98
C ALA A 108 0.49 11.79 7.48
N GLY A 109 1.11 11.75 8.67
CA GLY A 109 1.89 12.85 9.22
C GLY A 109 3.13 13.20 8.38
N THR A 110 3.84 12.19 7.86
CA THR A 110 4.97 12.41 6.95
C THR A 110 4.50 13.04 5.63
N LEU A 111 3.37 12.59 5.08
CA LEU A 111 2.82 13.17 3.84
C LEU A 111 2.42 14.63 4.00
N LEU A 112 1.72 14.98 5.09
CA LEU A 112 1.38 16.38 5.37
C LEU A 112 2.64 17.25 5.45
N ARG A 113 3.66 16.80 6.19
CA ARG A 113 4.92 17.53 6.32
C ARG A 113 5.58 17.75 4.95
N ASP A 114 5.62 16.73 4.10
CA ASP A 114 6.23 16.83 2.78
C ASP A 114 5.48 17.80 1.87
N LEU A 115 4.14 17.83 1.95
CA LEU A 115 3.33 18.80 1.21
C LEU A 115 3.61 20.22 1.69
N ASP A 116 3.66 20.46 3.00
CA ASP A 116 3.96 21.77 3.57
C ASP A 116 5.34 22.29 3.14
N LEU A 117 6.36 21.42 3.11
CA LEU A 117 7.70 21.77 2.65
C LEU A 117 7.73 22.13 1.16
N ARG A 118 6.97 21.42 0.31
CA ARG A 118 6.88 21.73 -1.13
C ARG A 118 6.16 23.04 -1.42
N HIS A 119 5.30 23.49 -0.53
CA HIS A 119 4.61 24.79 -0.64
C HIS A 119 5.43 25.96 -0.08
N ALA A 120 6.43 25.69 0.78
CA ALA A 120 7.32 26.73 1.32
C ALA A 120 8.41 27.16 0.33
N ASP A 121 8.71 26.31 -0.65
CA ASP A 121 9.74 26.53 -1.69
C ASP A 121 9.17 27.10 -3.02
N GLY A 122 7.90 27.53 -3.02
CA GLY A 122 7.17 28.05 -4.19
C GLY A 122 6.81 29.53 -4.14
#